data_AF-A0A7C9VVW5-F1
#
_entry.id   AF-A0A7C9VVW5-F1
#
_cell.length_a   1.000
_cell.length_b   1.000
_cell.length_c   1.000
_cell.angle_alpha   90.00
_cell.angle_beta   90.00
_cell.angle_gamma   90.00
#
_symmetry.space_group_name_H-M   'P 1'
#
loop_
_entity.id
_entity.type
_entity.pdbx_description
1 polymer ?
#
loop_
_entity_poly.entity_id
_entity_poly.type
_entity_poly.pdbx_seq_one_letter_code
_entity_poly.pdbx_strand_id
1 'polypeptide(L)'
;MADIWSSVSGFGDALNSLKAVGAAGGWAINESGGQALISAAQDLHDELTELLHQTDQLAEELPLGTTPAAQVYKPYQATIASDPHQGLIIVLRKLQEQALEFKTEVEKAMAAYQSADEGSQHGIKKAGGPAA
;
A
#
# COMPACT_ATOMS: atom_id res chain seq x y z
N MET A 1 11.06 -10.84 13.53
CA MET A 1 11.17 -11.03 12.06
C MET A 1 9.95 -11.75 11.48
N ALA A 2 9.47 -12.86 12.09
CA ALA A 2 8.26 -13.56 11.62
C ALA A 2 7.00 -12.66 11.60
N ASP A 3 6.87 -11.74 12.56
CA ASP A 3 5.68 -10.89 12.72
C ASP A 3 5.52 -9.80 11.66
N ILE A 4 6.63 -9.30 11.10
CA ILE A 4 6.57 -8.28 10.03
C ILE A 4 6.10 -8.93 8.74
N TRP A 5 6.61 -10.12 8.44
CA TRP A 5 6.24 -10.85 7.23
C TRP A 5 4.76 -11.26 7.25
N SER A 6 4.26 -11.73 8.39
CA SER A 6 2.85 -12.07 8.57
C SER A 6 1.94 -10.83 8.49
N SER A 7 2.40 -9.68 8.99
CA SER A 7 1.66 -8.42 8.89
C SER A 7 1.55 -7.93 7.44
N VAL A 8 2.65 -7.98 6.68
CA VAL A 8 2.64 -7.59 5.25
C VAL A 8 1.82 -8.56 4.41
N SER A 9 1.90 -9.86 4.67
CA SER A 9 1.03 -10.82 3.97
C SER A 9 -0.45 -10.57 4.31
N GLY A 10 -0.77 -10.33 5.58
CA GLY A 10 -2.13 -10.03 6.02
C GLY A 10 -2.70 -8.76 5.39
N PHE A 11 -1.88 -7.71 5.25
CA PHE A 11 -2.27 -6.50 4.52
C PHE A 11 -2.56 -6.81 3.05
N GLY A 12 -1.69 -7.58 2.39
CA GLY A 12 -1.91 -8.02 1.01
C GLY A 12 -3.20 -8.82 0.83
N ASP A 13 -3.51 -9.71 1.76
CA ASP A 13 -4.74 -10.50 1.76
C ASP A 13 -5.98 -9.61 1.93
N ALA A 14 -5.92 -8.62 2.82
CA ALA A 14 -6.98 -7.63 3.01
C ALA A 14 -7.21 -6.80 1.74
N LEU A 15 -6.13 -6.33 1.09
CA LEU A 15 -6.20 -5.62 -0.18
C LEU A 15 -6.80 -6.49 -1.29
N ASN A 16 -6.40 -7.75 -1.39
CA ASN A 16 -6.98 -8.68 -2.37
C ASN A 16 -8.46 -8.94 -2.12
N SER A 17 -8.86 -9.04 -0.85
CA SER A 17 -10.28 -9.15 -0.47
C SER A 17 -11.06 -7.89 -0.87
N LEU A 18 -10.51 -6.70 -0.62
CA LEU A 18 -11.11 -5.44 -1.04
C LEU A 18 -11.33 -5.39 -2.55
N LYS A 19 -10.31 -5.73 -3.35
CA LYS A 19 -10.41 -5.81 -4.82
C LYS A 19 -11.50 -6.78 -5.27
N ALA A 20 -11.51 -7.99 -4.69
CA ALA A 20 -12.44 -9.04 -5.07
C ALA A 20 -13.90 -8.62 -4.80
N VAL A 21 -14.16 -8.01 -3.64
CA VAL A 21 -15.51 -7.58 -3.30
C VAL A 21 -15.89 -6.28 -4.01
N GLY A 22 -14.95 -5.35 -4.21
CA GLY A 22 -15.15 -4.14 -5.01
C GLY A 22 -15.54 -4.45 -6.46
N ALA A 23 -14.85 -5.40 -7.10
CA ALA A 23 -15.20 -5.89 -8.44
C ALA A 23 -16.59 -6.54 -8.51
N ALA A 24 -17.06 -7.14 -7.42
CA ALA A 24 -18.40 -7.71 -7.30
C ALA A 24 -19.48 -6.66 -6.96
N GLY A 25 -19.12 -5.37 -6.81
CA GLY A 25 -20.02 -4.31 -6.37
C GLY A 25 -20.46 -4.43 -4.91
N GLY A 26 -19.71 -5.20 -4.10
CA GLY A 26 -20.14 -5.63 -2.76
C GLY A 26 -19.81 -4.68 -1.60
N TRP A 27 -19.12 -3.57 -1.84
CA TRP A 27 -18.88 -2.54 -0.81
C TRP A 27 -19.38 -1.17 -1.25
N ALA A 28 -20.18 -0.57 -0.38
CA ALA A 28 -20.55 0.83 -0.38
C ALA A 28 -19.67 1.56 0.64
N ILE A 29 -18.56 2.15 0.20
CA ILE A 29 -17.72 2.99 1.07
C ILE A 29 -18.28 4.42 1.01
N ASN A 30 -18.75 4.93 2.14
CA ASN A 30 -19.18 6.31 2.22
C ASN A 30 -17.99 7.28 2.13
N GLU A 31 -18.25 8.52 1.75
CA GLU A 31 -17.19 9.51 1.49
C GLU A 31 -16.26 9.73 2.68
N SER A 32 -16.82 9.90 3.89
CA SER A 32 -16.04 10.15 5.10
C SER A 32 -15.12 8.99 5.49
N GLY A 33 -15.61 7.75 5.40
CA GLY A 33 -14.84 6.55 5.72
C GLY A 33 -13.80 6.24 4.66
N GLY A 34 -14.15 6.44 3.39
CA GLY A 34 -13.22 6.28 2.28
C GLY A 34 -12.09 7.29 2.33
N GLN A 35 -12.38 8.56 2.65
CA GLN A 35 -11.35 9.57 2.81
C GLN A 35 -10.39 9.25 3.98
N ALA A 36 -10.90 8.72 5.09
CA ALA A 36 -10.05 8.28 6.21
C ALA A 36 -9.10 7.14 5.80
N LEU A 37 -9.60 6.17 5.02
CA LEU A 37 -8.79 5.06 4.52
C LEU A 37 -7.74 5.53 3.49
N ILE A 38 -8.12 6.45 2.60
CA ILE A 38 -7.21 7.09 1.63
C ILE A 38 -6.09 7.82 2.35
N SER A 39 -6.42 8.62 3.37
CA SER A 39 -5.43 9.34 4.17
C SER A 39 -4.49 8.37 4.89
N ALA A 40 -5.01 7.35 5.56
CA ALA A 40 -4.17 6.37 6.25
C ALA A 40 -3.23 5.62 5.29
N ALA A 41 -3.70 5.29 4.07
CA ALA A 41 -2.88 4.64 3.05
C ALA A 41 -1.78 5.56 2.51
N GLN A 42 -2.09 6.86 2.35
CA GLN A 42 -1.13 7.87 1.95
C GLN A 42 -0.07 8.08 3.04
N ASP A 43 -0.48 8.22 4.29
CA ASP A 43 0.43 8.41 5.43
C ASP A 43 1.40 7.21 5.55
N LEU A 44 0.88 5.99 5.45
CA LEU A 44 1.70 4.78 5.44
C LEU A 44 2.71 4.76 4.28
N HIS A 45 2.27 5.13 3.08
CA HIS A 45 3.15 5.21 1.91
C HIS A 45 4.29 6.22 2.14
N ASP A 46 3.97 7.38 2.71
CA ASP A 46 4.94 8.46 2.91
C ASP A 46 5.94 8.12 4.03
N GLU A 47 5.47 7.51 5.12
CA GLU A 47 6.35 6.97 6.17
C GLU A 47 7.30 5.88 5.63
N LEU A 48 6.80 4.97 4.80
CA LEU A 48 7.62 3.94 4.18
C LEU A 48 8.62 4.53 3.17
N THR A 49 8.24 5.60 2.47
CA THR A 49 9.13 6.31 1.55
C THR A 49 10.32 6.91 2.30
N GLU A 50 10.05 7.60 3.40
CA GLU A 50 11.10 8.17 4.25
C GLU A 50 11.99 7.09 4.86
N LEU A 51 11.38 6.01 5.38
CA LEU A 51 12.13 4.89 5.94
C LEU A 51 13.05 4.23 4.89
N LEU A 52 12.53 3.97 3.69
CA LEU A 52 13.32 3.41 2.60
C LEU A 52 14.47 4.33 2.18
N HIS A 53 14.26 5.65 2.17
CA HIS A 53 15.33 6.60 1.89
C HIS A 53 16.44 6.54 2.95
N GLN A 54 16.08 6.42 4.23
CA GLN A 54 17.05 6.23 5.31
C GLN A 54 17.82 4.90 5.16
N THR A 55 17.21 3.87 4.56
CA THR A 55 17.90 2.60 4.34
C THR A 55 18.97 2.64 3.24
N ASP A 56 18.99 3.65 2.38
CA ASP A 56 20.03 3.80 1.35
C ASP A 56 21.43 3.89 1.98
N GLN A 57 21.54 4.45 3.19
CA GLN A 57 22.80 4.51 3.94
C GLN A 57 23.33 3.13 4.36
N LEU A 58 22.47 2.13 4.52
CA LEU A 58 22.90 0.76 4.88
C LEU A 58 23.62 0.07 3.73
N ALA A 59 23.36 0.49 2.49
CA ALA A 59 24.01 -0.03 1.30
C ALA A 59 25.36 0.67 1.00
N GLU A 60 25.75 1.69 1.78
CA GLU A 60 27.01 2.40 1.59
C GLU A 60 28.21 1.60 2.14
N GLU A 61 29.36 1.72 1.45
CA GLU A 61 30.61 1.12 1.92
C GLU A 61 31.15 1.86 3.15
N LEU A 62 31.35 1.12 4.24
CA LEU A 62 31.93 1.67 5.47
C LEU A 62 33.38 2.16 5.23
N PRO A 63 33.82 3.27 5.88
CA PRO A 63 35.16 3.83 5.72
C PRO A 63 36.22 3.03 6.52
N LEU A 64 36.41 1.76 6.18
CA LEU A 64 37.36 0.84 6.85
C LEU A 64 38.84 1.06 6.47
N GLY A 65 39.18 2.17 5.81
CA GLY A 65 40.52 2.45 5.30
C GLY A 65 40.85 1.72 3.99
N THR A 66 42.14 1.59 3.65
CA THR A 66 42.62 1.06 2.34
C THR A 66 43.45 -0.22 2.47
N THR A 67 43.50 -0.85 3.64
CA THR A 67 44.22 -2.12 3.83
C THR A 67 43.65 -3.21 2.89
N PRO A 68 44.46 -4.22 2.49
CA PRO A 68 43.96 -5.31 1.65
C PRO A 68 42.74 -6.01 2.26
N ALA A 69 42.72 -6.20 3.58
CA ALA A 69 41.56 -6.75 4.29
C ALA A 69 40.33 -5.82 4.17
N ALA A 70 40.50 -4.52 4.38
CA ALA A 70 39.40 -3.55 4.29
C ALA A 70 38.77 -3.54 2.88
N GLN A 71 39.58 -3.60 1.82
CA GLN A 71 39.08 -3.63 0.44
C GLN A 71 38.24 -4.88 0.15
N VAL A 72 38.54 -6.00 0.82
CA VAL A 72 37.72 -7.21 0.73
C VAL A 72 36.42 -7.05 1.52
N TYR A 73 36.49 -6.60 2.78
CA TYR A 73 35.34 -6.61 3.68
C TYR A 73 34.26 -5.55 3.41
N LYS A 74 34.62 -4.39 2.89
CA LYS A 74 33.69 -3.27 2.62
C LYS A 74 32.45 -3.67 1.80
N PRO A 75 32.60 -4.24 0.58
CA PRO A 75 31.43 -4.58 -0.24
C PRO A 75 30.57 -5.68 0.39
N TYR A 76 31.17 -6.64 1.10
CA TYR A 76 30.42 -7.70 1.77
C TYR A 76 29.56 -7.17 2.92
N GLN A 77 30.07 -6.23 3.73
CA GLN A 77 29.30 -5.66 4.84
C GLN A 77 28.10 -4.87 4.36
N ALA A 78 28.28 -4.03 3.32
CA ALA A 78 27.18 -3.31 2.70
C ALA A 78 26.10 -4.26 2.17
N THR A 79 26.51 -5.34 1.48
CA THR A 79 25.57 -6.34 0.93
C THR A 79 24.80 -7.09 2.02
N ILE A 80 25.46 -7.43 3.13
CA ILE A 80 24.83 -8.11 4.28
C ILE A 80 23.84 -7.16 4.98
N ALA A 81 24.22 -5.90 5.15
CA ALA A 81 23.38 -4.91 5.82
C ALA A 81 22.12 -4.56 5.01
N SER A 82 22.25 -4.46 3.68
CA SER A 82 21.12 -4.12 2.81
C SER A 82 20.27 -5.34 2.41
N ASP A 83 20.87 -6.55 2.37
CA ASP A 83 20.30 -7.81 1.84
C ASP A 83 19.32 -7.56 0.67
N PRO A 84 19.86 -7.26 -0.53
CA PRO A 84 19.08 -6.73 -1.64
C PRO A 84 18.08 -7.72 -2.26
N HIS A 85 18.06 -8.98 -1.82
CA HIS A 85 17.21 -10.03 -2.40
C HIS A 85 16.20 -10.62 -1.43
N GLN A 86 16.54 -10.74 -0.15
CA GLN A 86 15.69 -11.39 0.86
C GLN A 86 15.51 -10.53 2.12
N GLY A 87 16.07 -9.33 2.13
CA GLY A 87 16.07 -8.43 3.26
C GLY A 87 14.75 -7.72 3.51
N LEU A 88 14.69 -7.08 4.67
CA LEU A 88 13.57 -6.25 5.12
C LEU A 88 13.24 -5.12 4.13
N ILE A 89 14.25 -4.57 3.42
CA ILE A 89 14.05 -3.50 2.42
C ILE A 89 13.07 -3.92 1.32
N ILE A 90 13.14 -5.18 0.86
CA ILE A 90 12.23 -5.71 -0.16
C ILE A 90 10.80 -5.80 0.38
N VAL A 91 10.65 -6.22 1.64
CA VAL A 91 9.34 -6.32 2.31
C VAL A 91 8.71 -4.93 2.49
N LEU A 92 9.50 -3.94 2.91
CA LEU A 92 9.04 -2.55 3.09
C LEU A 92 8.63 -1.93 1.75
N ARG A 93 9.39 -2.18 0.68
CA ARG A 93 9.05 -1.71 -0.68
C ARG A 93 7.73 -2.33 -1.18
N LYS A 94 7.54 -3.62 -0.96
CA LYS A 94 6.27 -4.28 -1.29
C LYS A 94 5.10 -3.67 -0.51
N LEU A 95 5.28 -3.40 0.77
CA LEU A 95 4.23 -2.76 1.58
C LEU A 95 3.91 -1.35 1.09
N GLN A 96 4.93 -0.57 0.69
CA GLN A 96 4.77 0.77 0.11
C GLN A 96 3.91 0.72 -1.17
N GLU A 97 4.21 -0.21 -2.09
CA GLU A 97 3.45 -0.42 -3.31
C GLU A 97 1.99 -0.83 -3.00
N GLN A 98 1.81 -1.74 -2.06
CA GLN A 98 0.47 -2.20 -1.66
C GLN A 98 -0.35 -1.07 -1.00
N ALA A 99 0.27 -0.15 -0.28
CA ALA A 99 -0.43 1.00 0.31
C ALA A 99 -1.00 1.93 -0.77
N LEU A 100 -0.23 2.21 -1.82
CA LEU A 100 -0.70 3.01 -2.96
C LEU A 100 -1.81 2.31 -3.75
N GLU A 101 -1.67 1.00 -3.93
CA GLU A 101 -2.70 0.20 -4.59
C GLU A 101 -3.99 0.18 -3.76
N PHE A 102 -3.89 0.04 -2.44
CA PHE A 102 -5.05 0.11 -1.54
C PHE A 102 -5.79 1.45 -1.65
N LYS A 103 -5.08 2.57 -1.64
CA LYS A 103 -5.66 3.91 -1.87
C LYS A 103 -6.49 3.93 -3.16
N THR A 104 -5.90 3.44 -4.25
CA THR A 104 -6.53 3.41 -5.57
C THR A 104 -7.82 2.57 -5.57
N GLU A 105 -7.84 1.45 -4.88
CA GLU A 105 -9.02 0.58 -4.79
C GLU A 105 -10.14 1.20 -3.91
N VAL A 106 -9.78 1.94 -2.86
CA VAL A 106 -10.76 2.70 -2.07
C VAL A 106 -11.40 3.82 -2.91
N GLU A 107 -10.61 4.56 -3.69
CA GLU A 107 -11.11 5.60 -4.60
C GLU A 107 -12.11 5.02 -5.61
N LYS A 108 -11.80 3.86 -6.20
CA LYS A 108 -12.71 3.14 -7.11
C LYS A 108 -14.00 2.70 -6.41
N ALA A 109 -13.89 2.18 -5.20
CA ALA A 109 -15.06 1.74 -4.43
C ALA A 109 -15.99 2.91 -4.07
N MET A 110 -15.43 4.07 -3.71
CA MET A 110 -16.21 5.29 -3.47
C MET A 110 -16.93 5.77 -4.73
N ALA A 111 -16.25 5.78 -5.88
CA ALA A 111 -16.85 6.18 -7.16
C ALA A 111 -17.98 5.24 -7.60
N ALA A 112 -17.79 3.92 -7.40
CA ALA A 112 -18.83 2.93 -7.66
C ALA A 112 -20.08 3.18 -6.80
N TYR A 113 -19.90 3.48 -5.51
CA TYR A 113 -21.01 3.80 -4.61
C TYR A 113 -21.79 5.04 -5.04
N GLN A 114 -21.10 6.14 -5.38
CA GLN A 114 -21.74 7.37 -5.87
C GLN A 114 -22.58 7.11 -7.13
N SER A 115 -22.03 6.37 -8.09
CA SER A 115 -22.74 6.03 -9.34
C SER A 115 -24.00 5.17 -9.10
N ALA A 116 -23.95 4.25 -8.13
CA ALA A 116 -25.08 3.39 -7.77
C ALA A 116 -26.19 4.18 -7.06
N ASP A 117 -25.84 5.13 -6.19
CA ASP A 117 -26.80 5.99 -5.52
C ASP A 117 -27.51 6.94 -6.50
N GLU A 118 -26.75 7.60 -7.40
CA GLU A 118 -27.31 8.46 -8.44
C GLU A 118 -28.26 7.71 -9.39
N GLY A 119 -27.89 6.49 -9.78
CA GLY A 119 -28.72 5.62 -10.63
C GLY A 119 -30.03 5.19 -9.94
N SER A 120 -29.95 4.88 -8.64
CA SER A 120 -31.11 4.51 -7.82
C SER A 120 -32.09 5.69 -7.65
N GLN A 121 -31.58 6.90 -7.43
CA GLN A 121 -32.40 8.10 -7.33
C GLN A 121 -33.13 8.42 -8.65
N HIS A 122 -32.52 8.17 -9.81
CA HIS A 122 -33.18 8.32 -11.11
C HIS A 122 -34.26 7.26 -11.36
N GLY A 123 -34.05 6.01 -10.92
CA GLY A 123 -35.03 4.93 -11.02
C GLY A 123 -36.31 5.20 -10.22
N ILE A 124 -36.17 5.71 -8.99
CA ILE A 124 -37.30 6.05 -8.11
C ILE A 124 -38.11 7.22 -8.68
N LYS A 125 -37.45 8.24 -9.24
CA LYS A 125 -38.15 9.39 -9.88
C LYS A 125 -38.95 8.98 -11.12
N LYS A 126 -38.54 7.93 -11.84
CA LYS A 126 -39.25 7.43 -13.03
C LYS A 126 -40.43 6.53 -12.70
N ALA A 127 -40.37 5.80 -11.57
CA ALA A 127 -41.46 4.92 -11.11
C ALA A 127 -42.55 5.64 -10.29
N GLY A 128 -42.30 6.88 -9.84
CA GLY A 128 -43.23 7.70 -9.06
C GLY A 128 -44.04 8.73 -9.87
N GLY A 129 -44.34 8.48 -11.15
CA GLY A 129 -45.24 9.36 -11.93
C GLY A 129 -46.66 9.40 -11.34
N PRO A 130 -47.36 10.55 -11.39
CA PRO A 130 -48.59 10.77 -10.63
C PRO A 130 -49.68 9.80 -11.07
N ALA A 131 -50.29 9.11 -10.10
CA ALA A 131 -51.58 8.50 -10.29
C ALA A 131 -52.59 9.63 -10.57
N ALA A 132 -52.99 9.75 -11.83
CA ALA A 132 -54.13 10.54 -12.29
C ALA A 132 -55.17 9.58 -12.88
#